data_AF-A0A427XFN4-F1
#
_entry.id   AF-A0A427XFN4-F1
#
_cell.length_a   1.000
_cell.length_b   1.000
_cell.length_c   1.000
_cell.angle_alpha   90.00
_cell.angle_beta   90.00
_cell.angle_gamma   90.00
#
_symmetry.space_group_name_H-M   'P 1'
#
loop_
_entity.id
_entity.type
_entity.pdbx_description
1 polymer ?
#
loop_
_entity_poly.entity_id
_entity_poly.type
_entity_poly.pdbx_seq_one_letter_code
_entity_poly.pdbx_strand_id
1 'polypeptide(L)'
;MLAQYFKPGAGPVISAIKSTWSAANLPNPPVWAIDWVPNQSLISNNTEVALAVATYLAVIFGGQEWMRNRPAYKAKFLFQCHNLFLTTGSFVLLLLILEEILPRLFDNGLYWSICSPRAFNKTLVTYYMINYYFKYVELIDTVFLVAKKKPLQFLHVFHHSATAVLCYTQLDGETAVQWVVIGLNLWVHVVMYYYYWATAGGAKIWWKKYLTTMQITQFIIDIVVVFFATSQHFFFRYNIPLPWVVDCTGAEYAALFGCGLLTSYLFLFIAFYKKTYNATKARAAANKKAQ
;
A
#
# COMPACT_ATOMS: atom_id res chain seq x y z
N MET A 1 -27.45 20.17 -5.30
CA MET A 1 -28.49 19.20 -4.85
C MET A 1 -27.95 17.81 -4.48
N LEU A 2 -26.80 17.34 -5.00
CA LEU A 2 -26.22 16.04 -4.60
C LEU A 2 -25.43 16.06 -3.27
N ALA A 3 -24.93 17.22 -2.84
CA ALA A 3 -24.16 17.36 -1.58
C ALA A 3 -24.99 17.22 -0.30
N GLN A 4 -26.32 17.37 -0.35
CA GLN A 4 -27.19 17.26 0.83
C GLN A 4 -27.52 15.81 1.24
N TYR A 5 -27.17 14.82 0.42
CA TYR A 5 -27.44 13.40 0.69
C TYR A 5 -26.28 12.65 1.36
N PHE A 6 -25.08 13.24 1.39
CA PHE A 6 -23.92 12.67 2.07
C PHE A 6 -23.72 13.35 3.43
N LYS A 7 -24.68 13.17 4.35
CA LYS A 7 -24.42 13.44 5.77
C LYS A 7 -23.39 12.43 6.30
N PRO A 8 -22.55 12.79 7.29
CA PRO A 8 -21.60 11.87 7.92
C PRO A 8 -22.36 10.87 8.81
N GLY A 9 -23.03 9.91 8.16
CA GLY A 9 -23.47 8.66 8.76
C GLY A 9 -22.48 7.55 8.42
N ALA A 10 -22.66 6.38 9.04
CA ALA A 10 -22.00 5.16 8.58
C ALA A 10 -22.38 4.93 7.10
N GLY A 11 -21.43 5.05 6.18
CA GLY A 11 -21.71 4.84 4.77
C GLY A 11 -22.11 3.38 4.46
N PRO A 12 -22.49 3.07 3.21
CA PRO A 12 -23.07 1.78 2.87
C PRO A 12 -22.16 0.59 3.19
N VAL A 13 -20.84 0.72 3.01
CA VAL A 13 -19.88 -0.37 3.19
C VAL A 13 -19.67 -0.66 4.67
N ILE A 14 -19.40 0.36 5.49
CA ILE A 14 -19.24 0.13 6.93
C ILE A 14 -20.55 -0.33 7.58
N SER A 15 -21.70 0.14 7.07
CA SER A 15 -23.01 -0.32 7.52
C SER A 15 -23.25 -1.79 7.18
N ALA A 16 -22.90 -2.23 5.97
CA ALA A 16 -23.01 -3.63 5.58
C ALA A 16 -22.10 -4.53 6.43
N ILE A 17 -20.87 -4.10 6.71
CA ILE A 17 -19.93 -4.83 7.58
C ILE A 17 -20.49 -4.95 8.99
N LYS A 18 -20.95 -3.84 9.60
CA LYS A 18 -21.52 -3.84 10.95
C LYS A 18 -22.78 -4.71 11.05
N SER A 19 -23.66 -4.63 10.04
CA SER A 19 -24.87 -5.45 9.96
C SER A 19 -24.52 -6.94 9.91
N THR A 20 -23.58 -7.32 9.03
CA THR A 20 -23.12 -8.71 8.90
C THR A 20 -22.44 -9.20 10.18
N TRP A 21 -21.61 -8.37 10.81
CA TRP A 21 -20.93 -8.67 12.08
C TRP A 21 -21.93 -8.94 13.21
N SER A 22 -22.94 -8.08 13.32
CA SER A 22 -24.02 -8.24 14.29
C SER A 22 -24.86 -9.47 14.00
N ALA A 23 -25.19 -9.74 12.73
CA ALA A 23 -25.95 -10.92 12.33
C ALA A 23 -25.20 -12.23 12.63
N ALA A 24 -23.87 -12.19 12.60
CA ALA A 24 -23.00 -13.31 12.95
C ALA A 24 -22.77 -13.48 14.47
N ASN A 25 -23.39 -12.65 15.33
CA ASN A 25 -23.20 -12.64 16.78
C ASN A 25 -21.73 -12.57 17.22
N LEU A 26 -20.91 -11.83 16.47
CA LEU A 26 -19.49 -11.68 16.78
C LEU A 26 -19.27 -10.64 17.89
N PRO A 27 -18.32 -10.86 18.82
CA PRO A 27 -18.02 -9.90 19.88
C PRO A 27 -17.50 -8.58 19.30
N ASN A 28 -17.70 -7.47 20.01
CA ASN A 28 -17.09 -6.21 19.60
C ASN A 28 -15.55 -6.34 19.61
N PRO A 29 -14.86 -5.80 18.59
CA PRO A 29 -13.41 -5.83 18.57
C PRO A 29 -12.86 -5.05 19.77
N PRO A 30 -11.77 -5.51 20.38
CA PRO A 30 -11.14 -4.80 21.48
C PRO A 30 -10.57 -3.47 21.01
N VAL A 31 -10.40 -2.50 21.93
CA VAL A 31 -9.97 -1.13 21.61
C VAL A 31 -8.65 -1.09 20.85
N TRP A 32 -7.67 -1.92 21.24
CA TRP A 32 -6.38 -2.01 20.55
C TRP A 32 -6.47 -2.47 19.09
N ALA A 33 -7.59 -3.09 18.68
CA ALA A 33 -7.81 -3.53 17.31
C ALA A 33 -8.49 -2.47 16.43
N ILE A 34 -8.95 -1.36 17.02
CA ILE A 34 -9.66 -0.29 16.32
C ILE A 34 -9.02 1.09 16.53
N ASP A 35 -8.21 1.26 17.56
CA ASP A 35 -7.50 2.50 17.86
C ASP A 35 -5.98 2.30 17.77
N TRP A 36 -5.33 3.14 16.97
CA TRP A 36 -3.88 3.24 16.92
C TRP A 36 -3.39 4.06 18.11
N VAL A 37 -2.54 3.46 18.94
CA VAL A 37 -1.92 4.12 20.08
C VAL A 37 -0.42 3.84 20.01
N PRO A 38 0.41 4.86 19.73
CA PRO A 38 1.85 4.71 19.67
C PRO A 38 2.41 4.06 20.94
N ASN A 39 3.35 3.11 20.76
CA ASN A 39 3.96 2.30 21.83
C ASN A 39 3.01 1.35 22.59
N GLN A 40 1.74 1.21 22.21
CA GLN A 40 0.81 0.26 22.83
C GLN A 40 0.19 -0.70 21.81
N SER A 41 -0.11 -0.22 20.60
CA SER A 41 -0.57 -1.07 19.50
C SER A 41 0.51 -2.08 19.09
N LEU A 42 0.12 -3.18 18.46
CA LEU A 42 1.08 -4.19 18.00
C LEU A 42 2.03 -3.58 16.95
N ILE A 43 3.35 -3.80 17.09
CA ILE A 43 4.38 -3.27 16.19
C ILE A 43 4.23 -1.75 16.02
N SER A 44 4.19 -1.03 17.15
CA SER A 44 3.93 0.43 17.18
C SER A 44 5.07 1.25 17.75
N ASN A 45 6.27 0.66 17.83
CA ASN A 45 7.51 1.37 18.17
C ASN A 45 8.65 0.97 17.24
N ASN A 46 9.69 1.81 17.21
CA ASN A 46 10.83 1.65 16.31
C ASN A 46 11.54 0.30 16.46
N THR A 47 11.66 -0.20 17.69
CA THR A 47 12.34 -1.47 17.97
C THR A 47 11.55 -2.65 17.42
N GLU A 48 10.24 -2.69 17.65
CA GLU A 48 9.36 -3.73 17.12
C GLU A 48 9.33 -3.72 15.60
N VAL A 49 9.25 -2.54 14.98
CA VAL A 49 9.27 -2.39 13.51
C VAL A 49 10.60 -2.89 12.94
N ALA A 50 11.73 -2.50 13.54
CA ALA A 50 13.05 -2.95 13.13
C ALA A 50 13.21 -4.48 13.29
N LEU A 51 12.73 -5.04 14.40
CA LEU A 51 12.74 -6.49 14.62
C LEU A 51 11.84 -7.23 13.63
N ALA A 52 10.70 -6.66 13.24
CA ALA A 52 9.82 -7.26 12.24
C ALA A 52 10.50 -7.29 10.85
N VAL A 53 11.18 -6.21 10.46
CA VAL A 53 11.96 -6.17 9.20
C VAL A 53 13.14 -7.15 9.26
N ALA A 54 13.89 -7.18 10.37
CA ALA A 54 15.00 -8.10 10.55
C ALA A 54 14.54 -9.57 10.49
N THR A 55 13.42 -9.88 11.14
CA THR A 55 12.79 -11.21 11.13
C THR A 55 12.37 -11.58 9.71
N TYR A 56 11.72 -10.67 8.97
CA TYR A 56 11.37 -10.89 7.58
C TYR A 56 12.60 -11.23 6.73
N LEU A 57 13.67 -10.43 6.81
CA LEU A 57 14.89 -10.68 6.04
C LEU A 57 15.55 -12.01 6.42
N ALA A 58 15.60 -12.34 7.72
CA ALA A 58 16.12 -13.60 8.22
C ALA A 58 15.32 -14.80 7.69
N VAL A 59 13.99 -14.72 7.71
CA VAL A 59 13.10 -15.77 7.16
C VAL A 59 13.31 -15.93 5.66
N ILE A 60 13.45 -14.85 4.92
CA ILE A 60 13.62 -14.90 3.47
C ILE A 60 14.98 -15.46 3.06
N PHE A 61 16.07 -14.92 3.60
CA PHE A 61 17.42 -15.39 3.25
C PHE A 61 17.74 -16.77 3.84
N GLY A 62 17.35 -17.02 5.09
CA GLY A 62 17.45 -18.34 5.71
C GLY A 62 16.58 -19.37 4.97
N GLY A 63 15.37 -18.98 4.55
CA GLY A 63 14.48 -19.81 3.75
C GLY A 63 15.06 -20.14 2.37
N GLN A 64 15.77 -19.22 1.71
CA GLN A 64 16.47 -19.49 0.45
C GLN A 64 17.55 -20.56 0.62
N GLU A 65 18.38 -20.46 1.66
CA GLU A 65 19.43 -21.45 1.92
C GLU A 65 18.82 -22.81 2.30
N TRP A 66 17.79 -22.81 3.16
CA TRP A 66 17.07 -24.02 3.53
C TRP A 66 16.44 -24.73 2.33
N MET A 67 15.94 -23.97 1.36
CA MET A 67 15.35 -24.49 0.13
C MET A 67 16.39 -24.97 -0.88
N ARG A 68 17.68 -24.64 -0.74
CA ARG A 68 18.72 -24.94 -1.75
C ARG A 68 18.71 -26.40 -2.19
N ASN A 69 18.69 -27.33 -1.23
CA ASN A 69 18.72 -28.78 -1.48
C ASN A 69 17.34 -29.44 -1.47
N ARG A 70 16.25 -28.67 -1.50
CA ARG A 70 14.87 -29.19 -1.47
C ARG A 70 14.14 -29.00 -2.80
N PRO A 71 13.14 -29.82 -3.15
CA PRO A 71 12.29 -29.55 -4.31
C PRO A 71 11.40 -28.31 -4.08
N ALA A 72 11.01 -27.64 -5.16
CA ALA A 72 10.08 -26.51 -5.07
C ALA A 72 8.68 -26.96 -4.64
N TYR A 73 8.07 -26.24 -3.70
CA TYR A 73 6.74 -26.56 -3.19
C TYR A 73 5.63 -26.20 -4.17
N LYS A 74 4.67 -27.10 -4.36
CA LYS A 74 3.48 -26.91 -5.22
C LYS A 74 2.27 -26.44 -4.41
N ALA A 75 2.40 -25.33 -3.71
CA ALA A 75 1.32 -24.74 -2.89
C ALA A 75 0.35 -23.88 -3.72
N LYS A 76 -0.25 -24.44 -4.79
CA LYS A 76 -1.12 -23.69 -5.72
C LYS A 76 -2.36 -23.14 -5.02
N PHE A 77 -3.07 -24.00 -4.29
CA PHE A 77 -4.31 -23.63 -3.61
C PHE A 77 -4.08 -22.56 -2.54
N LEU A 78 -3.09 -22.75 -1.66
CA LEU A 78 -2.73 -21.76 -0.64
C LEU A 78 -2.35 -20.40 -1.26
N PHE A 79 -1.59 -20.41 -2.35
CA PHE A 79 -1.25 -19.19 -3.06
C PHE A 79 -2.50 -18.51 -3.65
N GLN A 80 -3.45 -19.26 -4.21
CA GLN A 80 -4.71 -18.69 -4.69
C GLN A 80 -5.53 -18.10 -3.55
N CYS A 81 -5.73 -18.82 -2.45
CA CYS A 81 -6.45 -18.31 -1.27
C CYS A 81 -5.82 -17.02 -0.74
N HIS A 82 -4.49 -16.98 -0.66
CA HIS A 82 -3.76 -15.79 -0.24
C HIS A 82 -3.99 -14.59 -1.17
N ASN A 83 -3.83 -14.77 -2.48
CA ASN A 83 -4.05 -13.67 -3.44
C ASN A 83 -5.52 -13.25 -3.51
N LEU A 84 -6.46 -14.18 -3.34
CA LEU A 84 -7.90 -13.87 -3.26
C LEU A 84 -8.20 -13.04 -2.01
N PHE A 85 -7.65 -13.44 -0.85
CA PHE A 85 -7.75 -12.67 0.38
C PHE A 85 -7.17 -11.27 0.22
N LEU A 86 -5.99 -11.15 -0.40
CA LEU A 86 -5.33 -9.85 -0.61
C LEU A 86 -6.13 -8.94 -1.56
N THR A 87 -6.63 -9.45 -2.69
CA THR A 87 -7.44 -8.62 -3.60
C THR A 87 -8.76 -8.18 -2.95
N THR A 88 -9.48 -9.08 -2.26
CA THR A 88 -10.74 -8.73 -1.60
C THR A 88 -10.51 -7.79 -0.42
N GLY A 89 -9.50 -8.04 0.42
CA GLY A 89 -9.15 -7.17 1.54
C GLY A 89 -8.73 -5.77 1.08
N SER A 90 -7.89 -5.67 0.04
CA SER A 90 -7.54 -4.37 -0.55
C SER A 90 -8.75 -3.64 -1.11
N PHE A 91 -9.69 -4.36 -1.73
CA PHE A 91 -10.90 -3.75 -2.29
C PHE A 91 -11.82 -3.21 -1.20
N VAL A 92 -12.10 -4.00 -0.16
CA VAL A 92 -12.93 -3.57 0.97
C VAL A 92 -12.30 -2.37 1.67
N LEU A 93 -10.99 -2.40 1.92
CA LEU A 93 -10.30 -1.31 2.58
C LEU A 93 -10.28 -0.03 1.72
N LEU A 94 -10.10 -0.16 0.40
CA LEU A 94 -10.21 0.96 -0.53
C LEU A 94 -11.59 1.61 -0.45
N LEU A 95 -12.66 0.80 -0.48
CA LEU A 95 -14.02 1.32 -0.39
C LEU A 95 -14.28 2.03 0.94
N LEU A 96 -13.80 1.49 2.06
CA LEU A 96 -13.92 2.13 3.37
C LEU A 96 -13.21 3.49 3.43
N ILE A 97 -12.01 3.59 2.87
CA ILE A 97 -11.27 4.86 2.78
C ILE A 97 -11.99 5.85 1.86
N LEU A 98 -12.46 5.41 0.69
CA LEU A 98 -13.18 6.27 -0.24
C LEU A 98 -14.52 6.77 0.33
N GLU A 99 -15.26 5.89 1.01
CA GLU A 99 -16.52 6.23 1.69
C GLU A 99 -16.32 7.34 2.73
N GLU A 100 -15.19 7.31 3.43
CA GLU A 100 -14.85 8.32 4.42
C GLU A 100 -14.30 9.61 3.78
N ILE A 101 -13.55 9.52 2.68
CA ILE A 101 -12.86 10.70 2.11
C ILE A 101 -13.71 11.46 1.10
N LEU A 102 -14.49 10.77 0.27
CA LEU A 102 -15.23 11.42 -0.82
C LEU A 102 -16.16 12.54 -0.32
N PRO A 103 -16.99 12.36 0.74
CA PRO A 103 -17.84 13.44 1.24
C PRO A 103 -17.01 14.65 1.69
N ARG A 104 -15.93 14.41 2.43
CA ARG A 104 -15.04 15.47 2.92
C ARG A 104 -14.34 16.21 1.79
N LEU A 105 -13.96 15.49 0.73
CA LEU A 105 -13.38 16.03 -0.47
C LEU A 105 -14.36 16.92 -1.23
N PHE A 106 -15.62 16.51 -1.35
CA PHE A 106 -16.67 17.31 -2.01
C PHE A 106 -17.05 18.56 -1.19
N ASP A 107 -17.08 18.45 0.14
CA ASP A 107 -17.52 19.54 1.01
C ASP A 107 -16.41 20.58 1.26
N ASN A 108 -15.15 20.16 1.39
CA ASN A 108 -14.04 21.02 1.80
C ASN A 108 -12.96 21.20 0.72
N GLY A 109 -12.99 20.43 -0.36
CA GLY A 109 -12.01 20.46 -1.43
C GLY A 109 -10.74 19.63 -1.17
N LEU A 110 -9.91 19.52 -2.22
CA LEU A 110 -8.70 18.68 -2.23
C LEU A 110 -7.66 19.15 -1.22
N TYR A 111 -7.33 20.45 -1.21
CA TYR A 111 -6.30 21.00 -0.34
C TYR A 111 -6.60 20.70 1.12
N TRP A 112 -7.83 20.96 1.57
CA TRP A 112 -8.26 20.64 2.93
C TRP A 112 -8.10 19.15 3.22
N SER A 113 -8.47 18.28 2.27
CA SER A 113 -8.43 16.82 2.45
C SER A 113 -7.02 16.24 2.53
N ILE A 114 -5.99 16.92 2.02
CA ILE A 114 -4.60 16.46 2.07
C ILE A 114 -3.76 17.15 3.15
N CYS A 115 -4.19 18.31 3.66
CA CYS A 115 -3.39 19.15 4.56
C CYS A 115 -4.02 19.39 5.94
N SER A 116 -5.35 19.37 6.05
CA SER A 116 -6.04 19.68 7.31
C SER A 116 -5.77 18.61 8.37
N PRO A 117 -5.51 18.99 9.65
CA PRO A 117 -5.43 18.04 10.74
C PRO A 117 -6.73 17.24 10.90
N ARG A 118 -7.87 17.87 10.58
CA ARG A 118 -9.19 17.23 10.66
C ARG A 118 -9.42 16.20 9.55
N ALA A 119 -8.60 16.22 8.49
CA ALA A 119 -8.61 15.16 7.49
C ALA A 119 -8.04 13.86 8.08
N PHE A 120 -7.06 13.95 9.00
CA PHE A 120 -6.52 12.81 9.76
C PHE A 120 -7.43 12.45 10.95
N ASN A 121 -8.62 11.94 10.64
CA ASN A 121 -9.63 11.62 11.65
C ASN A 121 -9.54 10.18 12.15
N LYS A 122 -10.14 9.91 13.32
CA LYS A 122 -10.10 8.62 14.00
C LYS A 122 -10.49 7.42 13.11
N THR A 123 -11.54 7.55 12.30
CA THR A 123 -12.00 6.47 11.41
C THR A 123 -10.94 6.12 10.36
N LEU A 124 -10.33 7.14 9.73
CA LEU A 124 -9.25 6.91 8.77
C LEU A 124 -8.01 6.32 9.42
N VAL A 125 -7.67 6.75 10.64
CA VAL A 125 -6.55 6.19 11.40
C VAL A 125 -6.76 4.68 11.61
N THR A 126 -7.97 4.23 11.94
CA THR A 126 -8.30 2.80 12.02
C THR A 126 -8.03 2.09 10.70
N TYR A 127 -8.41 2.67 9.56
CA TYR A 127 -8.19 2.07 8.24
C TYR A 127 -6.71 2.07 7.83
N TYR A 128 -5.95 3.10 8.19
CA TYR A 128 -4.50 3.13 7.98
C TYR A 128 -3.78 2.09 8.83
N MET A 129 -4.22 1.90 10.08
CA MET A 129 -3.71 0.83 10.95
C MET A 129 -4.02 -0.55 10.35
N ILE A 130 -5.24 -0.78 9.86
CA ILE A 130 -5.59 -2.02 9.16
C ILE A 130 -4.70 -2.20 7.92
N ASN A 131 -4.51 -1.15 7.11
CA ASN A 131 -3.61 -1.18 5.94
C ASN A 131 -2.17 -1.53 6.36
N TYR A 132 -1.68 -0.94 7.44
CA TYR A 132 -0.36 -1.22 7.99
C TYR A 132 -0.19 -2.69 8.36
N TYR A 133 -1.15 -3.26 9.09
CA TYR A 133 -1.14 -4.70 9.39
C TYR A 133 -1.29 -5.57 8.14
N PHE A 134 -2.05 -5.11 7.15
CA PHE A 134 -2.17 -5.79 5.86
C PHE A 134 -0.82 -5.92 5.16
N LYS A 135 0.10 -4.95 5.30
CA LYS A 135 1.46 -5.02 4.73
C LYS A 135 2.29 -6.17 5.29
N TYR A 136 2.09 -6.56 6.54
CA TYR A 136 2.73 -7.76 7.10
C TYR A 136 2.17 -9.05 6.49
N VAL A 137 0.88 -9.08 6.16
CA VAL A 137 0.28 -10.21 5.45
C VAL A 137 0.85 -10.31 4.03
N GLU A 138 1.07 -9.17 3.35
CA GLU A 138 1.72 -9.13 2.04
C GLU A 138 3.16 -9.69 2.06
N LEU A 139 3.86 -9.73 3.20
CA LEU A 139 5.21 -10.34 3.29
C LEU A 139 5.21 -11.85 2.99
N ILE A 140 4.05 -12.51 3.16
CA ILE A 140 3.87 -13.93 2.83
C ILE A 140 4.07 -14.17 1.32
N ASP A 141 3.86 -13.17 0.46
CA ASP A 141 4.17 -13.27 -0.98
C ASP A 141 5.62 -13.68 -1.21
N THR A 142 6.55 -13.06 -0.49
CA THR A 142 7.97 -13.38 -0.61
C THR A 142 8.27 -14.78 -0.10
N VAL A 143 7.58 -15.24 0.95
CA VAL A 143 7.69 -16.62 1.44
C VAL A 143 7.23 -17.61 0.37
N PHE A 144 6.12 -17.34 -0.33
CA PHE A 144 5.69 -18.17 -1.45
C PHE A 144 6.70 -18.19 -2.59
N LEU A 145 7.36 -17.06 -2.90
CA LEU A 145 8.42 -17.01 -3.92
C LEU A 145 9.61 -17.89 -3.53
N VAL A 146 10.07 -17.81 -2.27
CA VAL A 146 11.14 -18.66 -1.73
C VAL A 146 10.75 -20.14 -1.80
N ALA A 147 9.57 -20.50 -1.28
CA ALA A 147 9.07 -21.88 -1.28
C ALA A 147 8.93 -22.46 -2.70
N LYS A 148 8.63 -21.62 -3.70
CA LYS A 148 8.54 -22.00 -5.12
C LYS A 148 9.87 -21.90 -5.87
N LYS A 149 10.98 -21.56 -5.20
CA LYS A 149 12.30 -21.31 -5.81
C LYS A 149 12.26 -20.29 -6.95
N LYS A 150 11.43 -19.25 -6.81
CA LYS A 150 11.37 -18.14 -7.76
C LYS A 150 12.45 -17.11 -7.40
N PRO A 151 13.06 -16.46 -8.41
CA PRO A 151 14.09 -15.46 -8.15
C PRO A 151 13.48 -14.28 -7.38
N LEU A 152 14.08 -13.94 -6.25
CA LEU A 152 13.72 -12.74 -5.49
C LEU A 152 14.37 -11.53 -6.13
N GLN A 153 13.54 -10.60 -6.60
CA GLN A 153 14.04 -9.35 -7.14
C GLN A 153 14.32 -8.39 -5.99
N PHE A 154 15.44 -7.66 -6.06
CA PHE A 154 15.76 -6.62 -5.08
C PHE A 154 14.58 -5.65 -4.88
N LEU A 155 13.97 -5.19 -5.98
CA LEU A 155 12.78 -4.32 -5.95
C LEU A 155 11.67 -4.89 -5.09
N HIS A 156 11.39 -6.20 -5.18
CA HIS A 156 10.35 -6.86 -4.41
C HIS A 156 10.67 -6.86 -2.92
N VAL A 157 11.85 -7.35 -2.53
CA VAL A 157 12.24 -7.47 -1.12
C VAL A 157 12.36 -6.09 -0.46
N PHE A 158 12.97 -5.13 -1.17
CA PHE A 158 13.09 -3.75 -0.72
C PHE A 158 11.72 -3.09 -0.57
N HIS A 159 10.84 -3.18 -1.57
CA HIS A 159 9.50 -2.60 -1.50
C HIS A 159 8.70 -3.18 -0.33
N HIS A 160 8.62 -4.50 -0.18
CA HIS A 160 7.81 -5.11 0.88
C HIS A 160 8.31 -4.76 2.29
N SER A 161 9.63 -4.75 2.50
CA SER A 161 10.19 -4.36 3.80
C SER A 161 10.03 -2.86 4.08
N ALA A 162 10.38 -2.01 3.12
CA ALA A 162 10.34 -0.57 3.32
C ALA A 162 8.91 0.01 3.34
N THR A 163 7.94 -0.60 2.64
CA THR A 163 6.53 -0.16 2.68
C THR A 163 5.90 -0.41 4.05
N ALA A 164 6.28 -1.47 4.76
CA ALA A 164 5.84 -1.66 6.15
C ALA A 164 6.37 -0.53 7.05
N VAL A 165 7.65 -0.17 6.92
CA VAL A 165 8.25 0.96 7.64
C VAL A 165 7.59 2.28 7.26
N LEU A 166 7.28 2.48 5.97
CA LEU A 166 6.57 3.66 5.48
C LEU A 166 5.23 3.81 6.19
N CYS A 167 4.38 2.79 6.15
CA CYS A 167 3.07 2.85 6.80
C CYS A 167 3.17 3.17 8.30
N TYR A 168 4.15 2.59 9.01
CA TYR A 168 4.41 2.93 10.41
C TYR A 168 4.79 4.41 10.58
N THR A 169 5.78 4.91 9.84
CA THR A 169 6.23 6.30 9.96
C THR A 169 5.13 7.31 9.61
N GLN A 170 4.24 7.00 8.67
CA GLN A 170 3.12 7.87 8.31
C GLN A 170 2.00 7.87 9.36
N LEU A 171 1.76 6.74 10.01
CA LEU A 171 0.84 6.64 11.14
C LEU A 171 1.36 7.42 12.35
N ASP A 172 2.62 7.21 12.71
CA ASP A 172 3.27 7.87 13.84
C ASP A 172 3.47 9.37 13.60
N GLY A 173 3.77 9.76 12.36
CA GLY A 173 3.93 11.15 11.96
C GLY A 173 2.63 11.87 11.60
N GLU A 174 1.47 11.25 11.81
CA GLU A 174 0.12 11.82 11.58
C GLU A 174 -0.03 12.57 10.24
N THR A 175 0.49 12.01 9.15
CA THR A 175 0.52 12.71 7.86
C THR A 175 -0.85 12.69 7.18
N ALA A 176 -1.49 13.85 7.03
CA ALA A 176 -2.85 13.93 6.48
C ALA A 176 -2.93 13.44 5.01
N VAL A 177 -1.87 13.65 4.22
CA VAL A 177 -1.80 13.31 2.79
C VAL A 177 -1.79 11.80 2.51
N GLN A 178 -1.52 10.95 3.50
CA GLN A 178 -1.25 9.52 3.29
C GLN A 178 -2.40 8.74 2.64
N TRP A 179 -3.64 9.22 2.76
CA TRP A 179 -4.78 8.57 2.14
C TRP A 179 -4.68 8.47 0.62
N VAL A 180 -4.05 9.45 -0.03
CA VAL A 180 -3.88 9.45 -1.49
C VAL A 180 -2.99 8.28 -1.88
N VAL A 181 -1.86 8.15 -1.20
CA VAL A 181 -0.87 7.10 -1.42
C VAL A 181 -1.45 5.72 -1.10
N ILE A 182 -2.12 5.59 0.05
CA ILE A 182 -2.75 4.33 0.46
C ILE A 182 -3.89 3.94 -0.50
N GLY A 183 -4.77 4.88 -0.85
CA GLY A 183 -5.89 4.64 -1.75
C GLY A 183 -5.44 4.21 -3.14
N LEU A 184 -4.46 4.91 -3.74
CA LEU A 184 -3.90 4.54 -5.03
C LEU A 184 -3.17 3.20 -4.97
N ASN A 185 -2.41 2.93 -3.89
CA ASN A 185 -1.76 1.63 -3.69
C ASN A 185 -2.78 0.49 -3.59
N LEU A 186 -3.85 0.64 -2.80
CA LEU A 186 -4.90 -0.34 -2.65
C LEU A 186 -5.60 -0.60 -3.99
N TRP A 187 -5.88 0.43 -4.77
CA TRP A 187 -6.46 0.28 -6.11
C TRP A 187 -5.56 -0.55 -7.03
N VAL A 188 -4.26 -0.26 -7.07
CA VAL A 188 -3.30 -1.07 -7.84
C VAL A 188 -3.23 -2.50 -7.29
N HIS A 189 -3.23 -2.69 -5.97
CA HIS A 189 -3.17 -3.99 -5.31
C HIS A 189 -4.39 -4.86 -5.61
N VAL A 190 -5.60 -4.29 -5.68
CA VAL A 190 -6.80 -5.01 -6.12
C VAL A 190 -6.56 -5.67 -7.48
N VAL A 191 -6.08 -4.90 -8.46
CA VAL A 191 -5.87 -5.39 -9.83
C VAL A 191 -4.68 -6.36 -9.90
N MET A 192 -3.59 -6.07 -9.18
CA MET A 192 -2.38 -6.90 -9.14
C MET A 192 -2.66 -8.28 -8.52
N TYR A 193 -3.30 -8.32 -7.35
CA TYR A 193 -3.59 -9.59 -6.66
C TYR A 193 -4.67 -10.39 -7.38
N TYR A 194 -5.65 -9.74 -8.00
CA TYR A 194 -6.58 -10.40 -8.90
C TYR A 194 -5.85 -11.08 -10.07
N TYR A 195 -4.90 -10.37 -10.69
CA TYR A 195 -4.07 -10.94 -11.75
C TYR A 195 -3.29 -12.17 -11.27
N TYR A 196 -2.68 -12.13 -10.09
CA TYR A 196 -1.94 -13.29 -9.54
C TYR A 196 -2.84 -14.47 -9.18
N TRP A 197 -4.00 -14.22 -8.59
CA TRP A 197 -5.01 -15.24 -8.34
C TRP A 197 -5.47 -15.91 -9.65
N ALA A 198 -5.86 -15.12 -10.65
CA ALA A 198 -6.37 -15.62 -11.93
C ALA A 198 -5.29 -16.38 -12.72
N THR A 199 -4.06 -15.86 -12.78
CA THR A 199 -2.94 -16.54 -13.47
C THR A 199 -2.51 -17.81 -12.74
N ALA A 200 -2.56 -17.84 -11.41
CA ALA A 200 -2.41 -19.08 -10.66
C ALA A 200 -3.54 -20.08 -10.98
N GLY A 201 -4.74 -19.60 -11.30
CA GLY A 201 -5.87 -20.39 -11.84
C GLY A 201 -5.61 -21.03 -13.19
N GLY A 202 -4.62 -20.55 -13.95
CA GLY A 202 -4.33 -20.97 -15.32
C GLY A 202 -4.81 -19.98 -16.38
N ALA A 203 -5.39 -18.84 -15.98
CA ALA A 203 -5.79 -17.80 -16.93
C ALA A 203 -4.57 -17.19 -17.62
N LYS A 204 -4.65 -17.03 -18.95
CA LYS A 204 -3.65 -16.32 -19.74
C LYS A 204 -4.12 -14.89 -19.95
N ILE A 205 -3.49 -13.95 -19.25
CA ILE A 205 -3.89 -12.54 -19.25
C ILE A 205 -2.92 -11.70 -20.09
N TRP A 206 -3.44 -11.08 -21.15
CA TRP A 206 -2.67 -10.29 -22.12
C TRP A 206 -2.25 -8.91 -21.59
N TRP A 207 -3.01 -8.34 -20.66
CA TRP A 207 -2.81 -6.98 -20.16
C TRP A 207 -1.76 -6.85 -19.03
N LYS A 208 -0.91 -7.87 -18.82
CA LYS A 208 0.18 -7.82 -17.83
C LYS A 208 1.03 -6.55 -17.93
N LYS A 209 1.24 -6.05 -19.14
CA LYS A 209 2.03 -4.83 -19.36
C LYS A 209 1.41 -3.58 -18.73
N TYR A 210 0.08 -3.48 -18.77
CA TYR A 210 -0.63 -2.35 -18.21
C TYR A 210 -0.56 -2.32 -16.67
N LEU A 211 -0.38 -3.47 -16.01
CA LEU A 211 -0.13 -3.51 -14.55
C LEU A 211 1.10 -2.70 -14.17
N THR A 212 2.23 -2.92 -14.84
CA THR A 212 3.46 -2.20 -14.54
C THR A 212 3.33 -0.71 -14.86
N THR A 213 2.60 -0.36 -15.92
CA THR A 213 2.31 1.04 -16.22
C THR A 213 1.44 1.69 -15.15
N MET A 214 0.40 1.01 -14.65
CA MET A 214 -0.45 1.51 -13.56
C MET A 214 0.35 1.75 -12.28
N GLN A 215 1.26 0.83 -11.92
CA GLN A 215 2.17 1.00 -10.78
C GLN A 215 3.06 2.24 -10.93
N ILE A 216 3.64 2.45 -12.12
CA ILE A 216 4.46 3.64 -12.39
C ILE A 216 3.62 4.92 -12.31
N THR A 217 2.43 4.92 -12.90
CA THR A 217 1.51 6.07 -12.85
C THR A 217 1.11 6.40 -11.42
N GLN A 218 0.81 5.39 -10.59
CA GLN A 218 0.55 5.56 -9.16
C GLN A 218 1.70 6.28 -8.46
N PHE A 219 2.95 5.82 -8.59
CA PHE A 219 4.09 6.49 -7.95
C PHE A 219 4.34 7.92 -8.45
N ILE A 220 4.05 8.22 -9.71
CA ILE A 220 4.15 9.60 -10.22
C ILE A 220 3.14 10.50 -9.51
N ILE A 221 1.89 10.06 -9.40
CA ILE A 221 0.83 10.82 -8.71
C ILE A 221 1.19 11.00 -7.23
N ASP A 222 1.61 9.91 -6.56
CA ASP A 222 2.00 9.95 -5.15
C ASP A 222 3.13 10.96 -4.89
N ILE A 223 4.18 10.94 -5.72
CA ILE A 223 5.29 11.89 -5.61
C ILE A 223 4.79 13.33 -5.78
N VAL A 224 3.98 13.61 -6.79
CA VAL A 224 3.48 14.98 -7.02
C VAL A 224 2.71 15.48 -5.79
N VAL A 225 1.81 14.66 -5.26
CA VAL A 225 0.95 15.06 -4.14
C VAL A 225 1.74 15.16 -2.82
N VAL A 226 2.64 14.21 -2.54
CA VAL A 226 3.45 14.22 -1.31
C VAL A 226 4.51 15.32 -1.32
N PHE A 227 5.14 15.59 -2.46
CA PHE A 227 6.05 16.74 -2.58
C PHE A 227 5.29 18.06 -2.46
N PHE A 228 4.09 18.16 -3.01
CA PHE A 228 3.23 19.33 -2.81
C PHE A 228 2.93 19.54 -1.33
N ALA A 229 2.38 18.53 -0.64
CA ALA A 229 2.05 18.63 0.79
C ALA A 229 3.28 18.95 1.66
N THR A 230 4.40 18.28 1.39
CA THR A 230 5.68 18.56 2.08
C THR A 230 6.13 20.00 1.83
N SER A 231 6.09 20.48 0.58
CA SER A 231 6.49 21.85 0.26
C SER A 231 5.63 22.89 0.98
N GLN A 232 4.31 22.67 1.06
CA GLN A 232 3.40 23.57 1.77
C GLN A 232 3.71 23.62 3.27
N HIS A 233 3.98 22.47 3.90
CA HIS A 233 4.41 22.40 5.30
C HIS A 233 5.68 23.20 5.56
N PHE A 234 6.75 22.95 4.80
CA PHE A 234 8.03 23.64 4.99
C PHE A 234 7.93 25.13 4.65
N PHE A 235 7.23 25.51 3.58
CA PHE A 235 7.11 26.91 3.18
C PHE A 235 6.34 27.73 4.23
N PHE A 236 5.27 27.17 4.78
CA PHE A 236 4.51 27.77 5.87
C PHE A 236 5.36 27.86 7.15
N ARG A 237 5.95 26.73 7.59
CA ARG A 237 6.63 26.62 8.89
C ARG A 237 7.90 27.48 9.00
N TYR A 238 8.63 27.60 7.90
CA TYR A 238 9.88 28.36 7.83
C TYR A 238 9.74 29.72 7.13
N ASN A 239 8.50 30.14 6.82
CA ASN A 239 8.19 31.42 6.19
C ASN A 239 9.02 31.68 4.91
N ILE A 240 9.13 30.66 4.06
CA ILE A 240 9.87 30.75 2.80
C ILE A 240 9.03 31.57 1.81
N PRO A 241 9.62 32.52 1.05
CA PRO A 241 8.90 33.41 0.13
C PRO A 241 8.50 32.70 -1.18
N LEU A 242 7.76 31.59 -1.04
CA LEU A 242 7.19 30.80 -2.12
C LEU A 242 5.67 30.63 -1.87
N PRO A 243 4.87 30.32 -2.89
CA PRO A 243 3.42 30.19 -2.70
C PRO A 243 3.04 29.07 -1.72
N TRP A 244 2.41 29.46 -0.61
CA TRP A 244 1.78 28.56 0.35
C TRP A 244 0.40 29.09 0.74
N VAL A 245 -0.52 28.18 1.12
CA VAL A 245 -1.88 28.55 1.54
C VAL A 245 -2.02 28.43 3.05
N VAL A 246 -1.89 27.21 3.58
CA VAL A 246 -1.83 26.93 5.03
C VAL A 246 -0.88 25.76 5.29
N ASP A 247 -0.59 25.49 6.56
CA ASP A 247 0.21 24.33 6.94
C ASP A 247 -0.44 23.01 6.50
N CYS A 248 0.38 22.04 6.06
CA CYS A 248 -0.06 20.68 5.83
C CYS A 248 0.40 19.79 6.99
N THR A 249 -0.55 19.09 7.59
CA THR A 249 -0.34 18.32 8.81
C THR A 249 0.52 17.10 8.55
N GLY A 250 1.58 16.97 9.33
CA GLY A 250 2.45 15.81 9.38
C GLY A 250 3.81 16.13 9.99
N ALA A 251 4.47 15.13 10.57
CA ALA A 251 5.81 15.27 11.08
C ALA A 251 6.84 15.31 9.94
N GLU A 252 7.87 16.15 10.08
CA GLU A 252 8.91 16.36 9.06
C GLU A 252 9.66 15.07 8.72
N TYR A 253 9.97 14.23 9.71
CA TYR A 253 10.66 12.95 9.46
C TYR A 253 9.81 12.02 8.58
N ALA A 254 8.50 11.96 8.81
CA ALA A 254 7.58 11.14 8.05
C ALA A 254 7.42 11.67 6.63
N ALA A 255 7.32 13.00 6.47
CA ALA A 255 7.24 13.66 5.17
C ALA A 255 8.51 13.40 4.33
N LEU A 256 9.70 13.65 4.89
CA LEU A 256 10.97 13.46 4.19
C LEU A 256 11.25 11.99 3.87
N PHE A 257 10.95 11.08 4.81
CA PHE A 257 11.07 9.64 4.58
C PHE A 257 10.13 9.18 3.45
N GLY A 258 8.88 9.65 3.45
CA GLY A 258 7.90 9.37 2.40
C GLY A 258 8.36 9.86 1.03
N CYS A 259 8.82 11.12 0.93
CA CYS A 259 9.39 11.67 -0.30
C CYS A 259 10.55 10.83 -0.83
N GLY A 260 11.53 10.51 0.03
CA GLY A 260 12.71 9.75 -0.36
C GLY A 260 12.36 8.33 -0.83
N LEU A 261 11.50 7.64 -0.08
CA LEU A 261 11.16 6.25 -0.38
C LEU A 261 10.31 6.12 -1.65
N LEU A 262 9.28 6.96 -1.83
CA LEU A 262 8.46 6.94 -3.05
C LEU A 262 9.29 7.28 -4.29
N THR A 263 10.23 8.22 -4.19
CA THR A 263 11.19 8.53 -5.27
C THR A 263 12.04 7.30 -5.62
N SER A 264 12.53 6.58 -4.61
CA SER A 264 13.30 5.35 -4.83
C SER A 264 12.47 4.26 -5.52
N TYR A 265 11.18 4.14 -5.18
CA TYR A 265 10.27 3.19 -5.83
C TYR A 265 10.05 3.53 -7.30
N LEU A 266 9.74 4.79 -7.62
CA LEU A 266 9.57 5.20 -9.02
C LEU A 266 10.81 4.85 -9.85
N PHE A 267 12.01 5.15 -9.33
CA PHE A 267 13.27 4.80 -10.00
C PHE A 267 13.40 3.29 -10.24
N LEU A 268 13.16 2.46 -9.21
CA LEU A 268 13.28 1.01 -9.30
C LEU A 268 12.25 0.40 -10.25
N PHE A 269 11.01 0.90 -10.26
CA PHE A 269 9.96 0.45 -11.19
C PHE A 269 10.26 0.83 -12.64
N ILE A 270 10.79 2.03 -12.89
CA ILE A 270 11.24 2.43 -14.23
C ILE A 270 12.41 1.55 -14.69
N ALA A 271 13.38 1.29 -13.81
CA ALA A 271 14.51 0.40 -14.11
C ALA A 271 14.04 -1.03 -14.42
N PHE A 272 13.11 -1.56 -13.62
CA PHE A 272 12.49 -2.86 -13.85
C PHE A 272 11.73 -2.93 -15.19
N TYR A 273 10.95 -1.89 -15.50
CA TYR A 273 10.22 -1.80 -16.76
C TYR A 273 11.19 -1.81 -17.95
N LYS A 274 12.19 -0.93 -17.95
CA LYS A 274 13.22 -0.88 -19.00
C LYS A 274 13.90 -2.24 -19.18
N LYS A 275 14.36 -2.87 -18.09
CA LYS A 275 15.03 -4.18 -18.12
C LYS A 275 14.13 -5.28 -18.72
N THR A 276 12.88 -5.36 -18.28
CA THR A 276 11.95 -6.44 -18.69
C THR A 276 11.50 -6.28 -20.15
N TYR A 277 11.11 -5.08 -20.55
CA TYR A 277 10.54 -4.86 -21.89
C TYR A 277 11.62 -4.70 -22.96
N ASN A 278 12.82 -4.20 -22.64
CA ASN A 278 13.93 -4.22 -23.60
C ASN A 278 14.40 -5.65 -23.87
N ALA A 279 14.48 -6.50 -22.84
CA ALA A 279 14.79 -7.92 -23.02
C ALA A 279 13.75 -8.64 -23.88
N THR A 280 12.47 -8.31 -23.70
CA THR A 280 11.37 -8.87 -24.52
C THR A 280 11.50 -8.45 -25.98
N LYS A 281 11.76 -7.17 -26.25
CA LYS A 281 12.01 -6.66 -27.61
C LYS A 281 13.22 -7.33 -28.26
N ALA A 282 14.32 -7.47 -27.53
CA ALA A 282 15.54 -8.12 -28.03
C ALA A 282 15.29 -9.59 -28.42
N ARG A 283 14.54 -10.35 -27.59
CA ARG A 283 14.15 -11.74 -27.91
C ARG A 283 13.23 -11.82 -29.13
N ALA A 284 12.27 -10.92 -29.25
CA ALA A 284 11.39 -10.87 -30.42
C ALA A 284 12.17 -10.56 -31.71
N ALA A 285 13.17 -9.67 -31.64
CA ALA A 285 14.04 -9.36 -32.76
C ALA A 285 14.97 -10.54 -33.13
N ALA A 286 15.52 -11.25 -32.15
CA ALA A 286 16.34 -12.44 -32.38
C ALA A 286 15.53 -13.58 -33.05
N ASN A 287 14.31 -13.84 -32.59
CA ASN A 287 13.44 -14.85 -33.19
C ASN A 287 13.06 -14.53 -34.64
N LYS A 288 12.88 -13.24 -34.98
CA LYS A 288 12.64 -12.81 -36.36
C LYS A 288 13.86 -12.97 -37.28
N LYS A 289 15.07 -12.97 -36.72
CA LYS A 289 16.31 -13.20 -37.50
C LYS A 289 16.64 -14.67 -37.66
N ALA A 290 16.03 -15.54 -36.85
CA ALA A 290 16.23 -16.99 -36.87
C ALA A 290 15.18 -17.75 -37.71
N GLN A 291 14.18 -17.03 -38.23
CA GLN A 291 13.20 -17.50 -39.21
C GLN A 291 13.58 -17.00 -40.59
#